data_AF-A0A9X9X046-F1
#
_entry.id   AF-A0A9X9X046-F1
#
_cell.length_a   1.000
_cell.length_b   1.000
_cell.length_c   1.000
_cell.angle_alpha   90.00
_cell.angle_beta   90.00
_cell.angle_gamma   90.00
#
_symmetry.space_group_name_H-M   'P 1'
#
loop_
_entity.id
_entity.type
_entity.pdbx_description
1 polymer ?
#
loop_
_entity_poly.entity_id
_entity_poly.type
_entity_poly.pdbx_seq_one_letter_code
_entity_poly.pdbx_strand_id
1 'polypeptide(L)' 'MTRPPGLPPIPRRPVPALLLVTAMLAVLWWSVPAGLAALRLSGWHPETILVVLGAHAIFLAAFGWIAWLFWAGRRPGDGG' A
#
# COMPACT_ATOMS: atom_id res chain seq x y z
N MET A 1 -2.65 32.21 16.24
CA MET A 1 -3.20 30.96 16.82
C MET A 1 -2.07 30.21 17.49
N THR A 2 -1.92 30.38 18.80
CA THR A 2 -0.95 29.65 19.63
C THR A 2 -1.58 28.32 20.05
N ARG A 3 -0.87 27.22 19.79
CA ARG A 3 -1.37 25.86 20.04
C ARG A 3 -1.54 25.61 21.54
N PRO A 4 -2.61 24.91 21.98
CA PRO A 4 -2.76 24.53 23.39
C PRO A 4 -1.57 23.68 23.87
N PRO A 5 -1.01 23.96 25.06
CA PRO A 5 0.05 23.14 25.64
C PRO A 5 -0.48 21.73 25.94
N GLY A 6 0.30 20.70 25.58
CA GLY A 6 -0.02 19.29 25.88
C GLY A 6 -0.38 18.42 24.67
N LEU A 7 -0.57 18.99 23.47
CA LEU A 7 -0.76 18.17 22.27
C LEU A 7 0.58 17.56 21.82
N PRO A 8 0.64 16.24 21.53
CA PRO A 8 1.84 15.62 21.01
C PRO A 8 2.34 16.35 19.75
N PRO A 9 3.66 16.45 19.55
CA PRO A 9 4.23 17.09 18.38
C PRO A 9 3.63 16.46 17.12
N ILE A 10 3.17 17.29 16.17
CA ILE A 10 2.72 16.78 14.87
C ILE A 10 3.94 16.07 14.27
N PRO A 11 3.88 14.78 13.92
CA PRO A 11 5.03 14.06 13.39
C PRO A 11 5.46 14.71 12.06
N ARG A 12 6.46 15.59 12.14
CA ARG A 12 7.06 16.29 11.00
C ARG A 12 8.03 15.35 10.29
N ARG A 13 7.53 14.35 9.56
CA ARG A 13 8.37 13.59 8.62
C ARG A 13 7.63 13.31 7.30
N PRO A 14 7.28 14.36 6.54
CA PRO A 14 6.83 14.21 5.15
C PRO A 14 7.95 13.71 4.23
N VAL A 15 9.22 13.98 4.57
CA VAL A 15 10.39 13.64 3.73
C VAL A 15 10.57 12.12 3.55
N PRO A 16 10.54 11.27 4.60
CA PRO A 16 10.59 9.82 4.43
C PRO A 16 9.43 9.26 3.61
N ALA A 17 8.21 9.77 3.82
CA ALA A 17 7.05 9.32 3.06
C ALA A 17 7.17 9.68 1.58
N LEU A 18 7.63 10.89 1.26
CA LEU A 18 7.88 11.33 -0.11
C LEU A 18 8.95 10.47 -0.79
N LEU A 19 10.08 10.20 -0.11
CA LEU A 19 11.13 9.33 -0.63
C LEU A 19 10.62 7.92 -0.91
N LEU A 20 9.80 7.38 -0.02
CA LEU A 20 9.19 6.05 -0.20
C LEU A 20 8.25 6.04 -1.42
N VAL A 21 7.39 7.05 -1.56
CA VAL A 21 6.48 7.18 -2.69
C VAL A 21 7.24 7.31 -4.00
N THR A 22 8.29 8.14 -4.05
CA THR A 22 9.11 8.30 -5.26
C THR A 22 9.84 7.01 -5.62
N ALA A 23 10.39 6.30 -4.64
CA ALA A 23 11.03 4.99 -4.86
C ALA A 23 10.02 3.96 -5.39
N MET A 24 8.81 3.91 -4.81
CA MET A 24 7.74 3.03 -5.30
C MET A 24 7.32 3.38 -6.73
N LEU A 25 7.18 4.66 -7.05
CA LEU A 25 6.85 5.11 -8.40
C LEU A 25 7.92 4.74 -9.41
N ALA A 26 9.21 4.89 -9.06
CA ALA A 26 10.32 4.48 -9.93
C ALA A 26 10.30 2.97 -10.19
N VAL A 27 10.05 2.17 -9.15
CA VAL A 27 9.90 0.71 -9.30
C VAL A 27 8.71 0.37 -10.19
N LEU A 28 7.55 1.00 -9.98
CA LEU A 28 6.35 0.78 -10.79
C LEU A 28 6.56 1.19 -12.25
N TRP A 29 7.27 2.29 -12.49
CA TRP A 29 7.59 2.77 -13.83
C TRP A 29 8.38 1.74 -14.64
N TRP A 30 9.27 1.00 -13.99
CA TRP A 30 10.03 -0.07 -14.63
C TRP A 30 9.27 -1.40 -14.68
N SER A 31 8.59 -1.78 -13.59
CA SER A 31 8.00 -3.10 -13.43
C SER A 31 6.69 -3.27 -14.22
N VAL A 32 5.88 -2.22 -14.37
CA VAL A 32 4.58 -2.30 -15.07
C VAL A 32 4.77 -2.60 -16.56
N PRO A 33 5.61 -1.87 -17.33
CA PRO A 33 5.86 -2.19 -18.74
C PRO A 33 6.48 -3.58 -18.92
N ALA A 34 7.44 -3.95 -18.06
CA ALA A 34 8.08 -5.26 -18.10
C ALA A 34 7.09 -6.40 -17.83
N GLY A 35 6.21 -6.24 -16.84
CA GLY A 35 5.14 -7.19 -16.54
C GLY A 35 4.15 -7.33 -17.71
N LEU A 36 3.75 -6.23 -18.33
CA LEU A 36 2.88 -6.26 -19.51
C LEU A 36 3.55 -6.95 -20.70
N ALA A 37 4.85 -6.71 -20.94
CA ALA A 37 5.60 -7.41 -21.96
C ALA A 37 5.68 -8.92 -21.68
N ALA A 38 5.95 -9.32 -20.43
CA ALA A 38 5.99 -10.72 -20.02
C ALA A 38 4.63 -11.42 -20.20
N LEU A 39 3.52 -10.75 -19.86
CA LEU A 39 2.16 -11.28 -20.07
C LEU A 39 1.81 -11.44 -21.55
N ARG A 40 2.29 -10.54 -22.42
CA ARG A 40 2.12 -10.68 -23.87
C ARG A 40 2.92 -11.87 -24.40
N LEU A 41 4.13 -12.09 -23.88
CA LEU A 41 5.00 -13.19 -24.29
C LEU A 41 4.58 -14.54 -23.71
N SER A 42 3.86 -14.57 -22.58
CA SER A 42 3.45 -15.80 -21.91
C SER A 42 2.36 -16.56 -22.66
N GLY A 43 1.69 -15.93 -23.64
CA GLY A 43 0.58 -16.52 -24.39
C GLY A 43 -0.68 -16.75 -23.56
N TRP A 44 -0.76 -16.15 -22.36
CA TRP A 44 -1.91 -16.30 -21.49
C TRP A 44 -3.14 -15.62 -22.09
N HIS A 45 -4.28 -16.30 -21.98
CA HIS A 45 -5.55 -15.67 -22.34
C HIS A 45 -5.88 -14.53 -21.35
N PRO A 46 -6.46 -13.42 -21.83
CA PRO A 46 -6.82 -12.28 -20.98
C PRO A 46 -7.69 -12.67 -19.77
N GLU A 47 -8.58 -13.64 -19.95
CA GLU A 47 -9.44 -14.17 -18.89
C GLU A 47 -8.62 -14.79 -17.76
N THR A 48 -7.58 -15.57 -18.08
CA THR A 48 -6.66 -16.16 -17.10
C THR A 48 -5.91 -15.09 -16.33
N ILE A 49 -5.44 -14.04 -17.02
CA ILE A 49 -4.75 -12.91 -16.39
C ILE A 49 -5.67 -12.21 -15.38
N LEU A 50 -6.93 -11.96 -15.75
CA LEU A 50 -7.92 -11.34 -14.88
C LEU A 50 -8.24 -12.20 -13.66
N VAL A 51 -8.38 -13.52 -13.82
CA VAL A 51 -8.61 -14.45 -12.70
C VAL A 51 -7.43 -14.43 -11.72
N VAL A 52 -6.19 -14.48 -12.23
CA VAL A 52 -4.99 -14.44 -11.39
C VAL A 52 -4.86 -13.11 -10.66
N LEU A 53 -5.09 -11.98 -11.35
CA LEU A 53 -5.10 -10.65 -10.73
C LEU A 53 -6.19 -10.54 -9.66
N GLY A 54 -7.39 -11.05 -9.93
CA GLY A 54 -8.49 -11.09 -8.98
C GLY A 54 -8.16 -11.90 -7.73
N ALA A 55 -7.52 -13.06 -7.87
CA ALA A 55 -7.09 -13.88 -6.74
C ALA A 55 -6.08 -13.13 -5.83
N HIS A 56 -5.13 -12.41 -6.42
CA HIS A 56 -4.18 -11.58 -5.67
C HIS A 56 -4.88 -10.41 -4.98
N ALA A 57 -5.84 -9.75 -5.64
CA ALA A 57 -6.59 -8.65 -5.05
C ALA A 57 -7.39 -9.10 -3.81
N ILE A 58 -8.03 -10.27 -3.87
CA ILE A 58 -8.73 -10.86 -2.73
C ILE A 58 -7.76 -11.13 -1.58
N PHE A 59 -6.61 -11.73 -1.86
CA PHE A 59 -5.60 -11.98 -0.84
C PHE A 59 -5.10 -10.69 -0.19
N LEU A 60 -4.75 -9.67 -0.99
CA LEU A 60 -4.31 -8.36 -0.49
C LEU A 60 -5.40 -7.67 0.34
N ALA A 61 -6.66 -7.75 -0.07
CA ALA A 61 -7.78 -7.20 0.67
C ALA A 61 -7.97 -7.90 2.03
N ALA A 62 -7.97 -9.24 2.05
CA ALA A 62 -8.12 -10.02 3.28
C ALA A 62 -6.94 -9.78 4.25
N PHE A 63 -5.71 -9.80 3.73
CA PHE A 63 -4.52 -9.59 4.55
C PHE A 63 -4.41 -8.13 5.04
N GLY A 64 -4.73 -7.18 4.16
CA GLY A 64 -4.82 -5.77 4.49
C GLY A 64 -5.87 -5.48 5.55
N TRP A 65 -7.03 -6.15 5.48
CA TRP A 65 -8.07 -6.07 6.52
C TRP A 65 -7.56 -6.55 7.87
N ILE A 66 -6.90 -7.71 7.92
CA ILE A 66 -6.32 -8.24 9.17
C ILE A 66 -5.28 -7.26 9.73
N ALA A 67 -4.32 -6.82 8.92
CA ALA A 67 -3.30 -5.84 9.33
C ALA A 67 -3.93 -4.53 9.82
N TRP A 68 -4.99 -4.07 9.16
CA TRP A 68 -5.75 -2.90 9.55
C TRP A 68 -6.43 -3.09 10.92
N LEU A 69 -7.05 -4.24 11.20
CA LEU A 69 -7.64 -4.53 12.51
C LEU A 69 -6.60 -4.45 13.64
N PHE A 70 -5.41 -5.01 13.44
CA PHE A 70 -4.30 -4.92 14.40
C PHE A 70 -3.72 -3.51 14.56
N TRP A 71 -3.81 -2.68 13.53
CA TRP A 71 -3.41 -1.27 13.63
C TRP A 71 -4.50 -0.43 14.31
N ALA A 72 -5.77 -0.62 13.93
CA ALA A 72 -6.92 0.08 14.49
C ALA A 72 -7.06 -0.20 15.99
N GLY A 73 -6.87 -1.44 16.43
CA GLY A 73 -6.87 -1.80 17.85
C GLY A 73 -5.64 -1.30 18.66
N ARG A 74 -4.64 -0.69 18.01
CA ARG A 74 -3.47 -0.07 18.66
C ARG A 74 -3.57 1.45 18.77
N ARG A 75 -4.74 2.04 18.50
CA ARG A 75 -4.94 3.49 18.65
C ARG A 75 -4.79 3.89 20.14
N PRO A 76 -3.90 4.83 20.47
CA PRO A 76 -3.76 5.30 21.85
C PRO A 76 -5.03 6.06 22.26
N GLY A 77 -5.75 5.56 23.27
CA GLY A 77 -6.97 6.19 23.79
C GLY A 77 -8.07 5.22 24.23
N ASP A 78 -7.98 3.93 23.87
CA ASP A 78 -9.11 3.00 23.98
C ASP A 78 -9.14 2.17 25.28
N GLY A 79 -8.35 2.52 26.30
CA GLY A 79 -8.47 2.02 27.68
C GLY A 79 -8.33 0.51 27.86
N GLY A 80 -7.11 0.05 28.15
CA GLY A 80 -6.85 -1.19 28.89
C GLY A 80 -6.62 -0.89 30.36
#